data_AF-A0A7C1UPZ3-F1
#
_entry.id   AF-A0A7C1UPZ3-F1
#
_cell.length_a   1.000
_cell.length_b   1.000
_cell.length_c   1.000
_cell.angle_alpha   90.00
_cell.angle_beta   90.00
_cell.angle_gamma   90.00
#
_symmetry.space_group_name_H-M   'P 1'
#
loop_
_entity.id
_entity.type
_entity.pdbx_description
1 polymer ?
#
loop_
_entity_poly.entity_id
_entity_poly.type
_entity_poly.pdbx_seq_one_letter_code
_entity_poly.pdbx_strand_id
1 'polypeptide(L)'
;MREIEIRQAAMDDLAALDTITQQVRQRESETERELALLQQQYPGLLLDEVLGRTGTERKREARTRIAELEADLQDLPTIYTQLEAERLRIQRRLREADRLAKLRERYTAAKEALLQEYGIGPADELRSLARALGAEADAEAFLASLTPDTAA
;
A
#
# COMPACT_ATOMS: atom_id res chain seq x y z
N MET A 1 16.72 7.34 -6.72
CA MET A 1 15.49 8.11 -6.43
C MET A 1 14.24 7.24 -6.55
N ARG A 2 13.97 6.59 -7.69
CA ARG A 2 12.77 5.74 -7.91
C ARG A 2 12.45 4.67 -6.85
N GLU A 3 13.44 4.02 -6.24
CA GLU A 3 13.22 2.92 -5.29
C GLU A 3 12.68 3.40 -3.92
N ILE A 4 13.25 4.48 -3.39
CA ILE A 4 12.82 5.11 -2.14
C ILE A 4 11.39 5.67 -2.33
N GLU A 5 11.12 6.25 -3.50
CA GLU A 5 9.80 6.75 -3.87
C GLU A 5 8.74 5.63 -3.93
N ILE A 6 9.07 4.47 -4.53
CA ILE A 6 8.15 3.32 -4.59
C ILE A 6 7.85 2.77 -3.19
N ARG A 7 8.88 2.65 -2.35
CA ARG A 7 8.70 2.18 -0.97
C ARG A 7 7.88 3.17 -0.14
N GLN A 8 8.17 4.46 -0.25
CA GLN A 8 7.44 5.49 0.47
C GLN A 8 5.96 5.50 0.04
N ALA A 9 5.69 5.49 -1.26
CA ALA A 9 4.33 5.44 -1.79
C ALA A 9 3.56 4.20 -1.27
N ALA A 10 4.19 3.03 -1.22
CA ALA A 10 3.55 1.83 -0.68
C ALA A 10 3.33 1.88 0.84
N MET A 11 4.17 2.61 1.60
CA MET A 11 3.94 2.87 3.02
C MET A 11 2.78 3.85 3.24
N ASP A 12 2.69 4.89 2.41
CA ASP A 12 1.60 5.86 2.43
C ASP A 12 0.26 5.18 2.07
N ASP A 13 0.25 4.31 1.05
CA ASP A 13 -0.90 3.46 0.68
C ASP A 13 -1.37 2.59 1.86
N LEU A 14 -0.42 2.00 2.61
CA LEU A 14 -0.74 1.17 3.78
C LEU A 14 -1.37 1.99 4.92
N ALA A 15 -0.82 3.19 5.19
CA ALA A 15 -1.35 4.09 6.22
C ALA A 15 -2.76 4.61 5.85
N ALA A 16 -2.99 4.90 4.57
CA ALA A 16 -4.31 5.25 4.07
C ALA A 16 -5.30 4.08 4.25
N LEU A 17 -4.88 2.85 3.93
CA LEU A 17 -5.71 1.67 4.10
C LEU A 17 -6.04 1.39 5.58
N ASP A 18 -5.10 1.59 6.49
CA ASP A 18 -5.34 1.49 7.93
C ASP A 18 -6.39 2.52 8.40
N THR A 19 -6.31 3.74 7.88
CA THR A 19 -7.29 4.81 8.18
C THR A 19 -8.69 4.43 7.69
N ILE A 20 -8.81 3.93 6.45
CA ILE A 20 -10.08 3.44 5.90
C ILE A 20 -10.62 2.29 6.75
N THR A 21 -9.77 1.34 7.14
CA THR A 21 -10.16 0.20 7.97
C THR A 21 -10.71 0.65 9.33
N GLN A 22 -10.10 1.67 9.94
CA GLN A 22 -10.60 2.24 11.19
C GLN A 22 -11.95 2.94 11.01
N GLN A 23 -12.14 3.69 9.93
CA GLN A 23 -13.41 4.35 9.62
C GLN A 23 -14.55 3.33 9.41
N VAL A 24 -14.27 2.24 8.70
CA VAL A 24 -15.24 1.15 8.50
C VAL A 24 -15.63 0.51 9.83
N ARG A 25 -14.66 0.21 10.69
CA ARG A 25 -14.92 -0.33 12.05
C ARG A 25 -15.72 0.62 12.92
N GLN A 26 -15.41 1.91 12.86
CA GLN A 26 -16.15 2.91 13.62
C GLN A 26 -17.60 2.94 13.15
N ARG A 27 -17.82 3.00 11.84
CA ARG A 27 -19.17 3.02 11.25
C ARG A 27 -19.94 1.75 11.55
N GLU A 28 -19.32 0.58 11.46
CA GLU A 28 -19.90 -0.70 11.90
C GLU A 28 -20.40 -0.61 13.35
N SER A 29 -19.54 -0.14 14.28
CA SER A 29 -19.93 -0.02 15.69
C SER A 29 -21.06 0.98 15.92
N GLU A 30 -21.15 2.04 15.12
CA GLU A 30 -22.23 3.04 15.17
C GLU A 30 -23.54 2.41 14.65
N THR A 31 -23.49 1.72 13.51
CA THR A 31 -24.62 0.99 12.92
C THR A 31 -25.16 -0.09 13.86
N GLU A 32 -24.29 -0.89 14.47
CA GLU A 32 -24.67 -1.92 15.44
C GLU A 32 -25.35 -1.33 16.68
N ARG A 33 -24.83 -0.21 17.20
CA ARG A 33 -25.43 0.48 18.35
C ARG A 33 -26.80 1.04 18.01
N GLU A 34 -26.94 1.70 16.87
CA GLU A 34 -28.22 2.23 16.41
C GLU A 34 -29.25 1.11 16.23
N LEU A 35 -28.84 0.02 15.57
CA LEU A 35 -29.67 -1.16 15.36
C LEU A 35 -30.15 -1.77 16.68
N ALA A 36 -29.24 -1.94 17.65
CA ALA A 36 -29.58 -2.47 18.96
C ALA A 36 -30.59 -1.58 19.71
N LEU A 37 -30.42 -0.26 19.66
CA LEU A 37 -31.36 0.70 20.27
C LEU A 37 -32.74 0.61 19.62
N LEU A 38 -32.81 0.58 18.29
CA LEU A 38 -34.07 0.49 17.55
C LEU A 38 -34.77 -0.86 17.81
N GLN A 39 -34.03 -1.96 17.83
CA GLN A 39 -34.56 -3.29 18.15
C GLN A 39 -35.08 -3.36 19.59
N GLN A 40 -34.44 -2.67 20.54
CA GLN A 40 -34.93 -2.58 21.93
C GLN A 40 -36.23 -1.76 22.04
N GLN A 41 -36.37 -0.70 21.24
CA GLN A 41 -37.54 0.19 21.26
C GLN A 41 -38.72 -0.36 20.46
N TYR A 42 -38.47 -1.20 19.46
CA TYR A 42 -39.48 -1.72 18.54
C TYR A 42 -40.68 -2.42 19.22
N PRO A 43 -40.49 -3.27 20.26
CA PRO A 43 -41.61 -3.86 21.00
C PRO A 43 -42.53 -2.83 21.66
N GLY A 44 -41.96 -1.73 22.17
CA GLY A 44 -42.74 -0.63 22.75
C GLY A 44 -43.61 0.06 21.71
N LEU A 45 -43.07 0.32 20.52
CA LEU A 45 -43.81 0.89 19.39
C LEU A 45 -44.95 -0.01 18.91
N LEU A 46 -44.75 -1.34 18.92
CA LEU A 46 -45.81 -2.30 18.62
C LEU A 46 -46.93 -2.25 19.66
N LEU A 47 -46.59 -2.18 20.95
CA LEU A 47 -47.56 -2.06 22.02
C LEU A 47 -48.35 -0.75 21.92
N ASP A 48 -47.68 0.37 21.68
CA ASP A 48 -48.32 1.68 21.57
C ASP A 48 -49.24 1.78 20.35
N GLU A 49 -48.93 1.10 19.24
CA GLU A 49 -49.85 0.99 18.09
C GLU A 49 -51.12 0.22 18.46
N VAL A 50 -50.98 -0.95 19.10
CA VAL A 50 -52.13 -1.76 19.57
C VAL A 50 -53.00 -0.97 20.55
N LEU A 51 -52.37 -0.14 21.39
CA LEU A 51 -53.05 0.72 22.36
C LEU A 51 -53.55 2.06 21.77
N GLY A 52 -53.32 2.33 20.48
CA GLY A 52 -53.73 3.57 19.81
C GLY A 52 -52.99 4.83 20.29
N ARG A 53 -51.82 4.68 20.89
CA ARG A 53 -51.01 5.77 21.50
C ARG A 53 -49.97 6.37 20.55
N THR A 54 -49.54 5.62 19.53
CA THR A 54 -48.61 6.08 18.51
C THR A 54 -49.13 5.82 17.10
N GLY A 55 -48.83 6.72 16.17
CA GLY A 55 -49.16 6.55 14.75
C GLY A 55 -48.35 5.42 14.09
N THR A 56 -48.98 4.73 13.14
CA THR A 56 -48.39 3.66 12.30
C THR A 56 -47.12 4.09 11.58
N GLU A 57 -46.93 5.40 11.38
CA GLU A 57 -45.77 6.04 10.77
C GLU A 57 -44.48 5.78 11.56
N ARG A 58 -44.47 5.99 12.88
CA ARG A 58 -43.24 5.79 13.71
C ARG A 58 -42.75 4.35 13.69
N LYS A 59 -43.67 3.37 13.73
CA LYS A 59 -43.32 1.96 13.58
C LYS A 59 -42.74 1.68 12.20
N ARG A 60 -43.35 2.25 11.16
CA ARG A 60 -42.90 2.07 9.78
C ARG A 60 -41.50 2.64 9.59
N GLU A 61 -41.24 3.84 10.10
CA GLU A 61 -39.91 4.47 10.11
C GLU A 61 -38.88 3.60 10.81
N ALA A 62 -39.16 3.15 12.05
CA ALA A 62 -38.25 2.27 12.78
C ALA A 62 -37.97 0.96 12.02
N ARG A 63 -38.98 0.37 11.39
CA ARG A 63 -38.82 -0.85 10.59
C ARG A 63 -37.96 -0.62 9.35
N THR A 64 -38.20 0.46 8.62
CA THR A 64 -37.38 0.83 7.46
C THR A 64 -35.94 1.05 7.87
N ARG A 65 -35.73 1.80 8.97
CA ARG A 65 -34.37 2.09 9.47
C ARG A 65 -33.63 0.83 9.92
N ILE A 66 -34.30 -0.08 10.62
CA ILE A 66 -33.73 -1.40 10.97
C ILE A 66 -33.29 -2.14 9.71
N ALA A 67 -34.13 -2.20 8.67
CA ALA A 67 -33.80 -2.89 7.43
C ALA A 67 -32.61 -2.24 6.69
N GLU A 68 -32.51 -0.91 6.70
CA GLU A 68 -31.36 -0.18 6.14
C GLU A 68 -30.06 -0.52 6.89
N LEU A 69 -30.09 -0.49 8.23
CA LEU A 69 -28.92 -0.79 9.06
C LEU A 69 -28.49 -2.27 8.91
N GLU A 70 -29.45 -3.19 8.83
CA GLU A 70 -29.17 -4.61 8.57
C GLU A 70 -28.54 -4.82 7.18
N ALA A 71 -29.00 -4.09 6.16
CA ALA A 71 -28.40 -4.12 4.83
C ALA A 71 -26.97 -3.57 4.83
N ASP A 72 -26.73 -2.44 5.52
CA ASP A 72 -25.38 -1.88 5.67
C ASP A 72 -24.41 -2.88 6.34
N LEU A 73 -24.87 -3.62 7.35
CA LEU A 73 -24.07 -4.66 8.02
C LEU A 73 -23.87 -5.90 7.15
N GLN A 74 -24.82 -6.22 6.27
CA GLN A 74 -24.74 -7.39 5.40
C GLN A 74 -23.55 -7.32 4.42
N ASP A 75 -23.18 -6.12 3.99
CA ASP A 75 -22.09 -5.91 3.04
C ASP A 75 -20.68 -5.86 3.70
N LEU A 76 -20.61 -5.65 5.02
CA LEU A 76 -19.35 -5.51 5.77
C LEU A 76 -18.36 -6.67 5.58
N PRO A 77 -18.76 -7.95 5.61
CA PRO A 77 -17.83 -9.06 5.39
C PRO A 77 -17.11 -8.94 4.04
N THR A 78 -17.84 -8.57 2.98
CA THR A 78 -17.27 -8.36 1.64
C THR A 78 -16.28 -7.21 1.66
N ILE A 79 -16.63 -6.09 2.29
CA ILE A 79 -15.74 -4.92 2.43
C ILE A 79 -14.45 -5.32 3.16
N TYR A 80 -14.53 -6.06 4.26
CA TYR A 80 -13.36 -6.52 5.01
C TYR A 80 -12.46 -7.46 4.18
N THR A 81 -13.05 -8.38 3.40
CA THR A 81 -12.26 -9.25 2.52
C THR A 81 -11.50 -8.46 1.44
N GLN A 82 -12.11 -7.40 0.90
CA GLN A 82 -11.47 -6.53 -0.08
C GLN A 82 -10.34 -5.70 0.56
N LEU A 83 -10.57 -5.14 1.74
CA LEU A 83 -9.54 -4.40 2.48
C LEU A 83 -8.33 -5.29 2.82
N GLU A 84 -8.56 -6.53 3.23
CA GLU A 84 -7.47 -7.48 3.51
C GLU A 84 -6.73 -7.89 2.22
N ALA A 85 -7.44 -8.08 1.12
CA ALA A 85 -6.82 -8.37 -0.18
C ALA A 85 -5.90 -7.23 -0.65
N GLU A 86 -6.34 -5.98 -0.52
CA GLU A 86 -5.52 -4.81 -0.84
C GLU A 86 -4.34 -4.65 0.12
N ARG A 87 -4.51 -4.92 1.43
CA ARG A 87 -3.41 -4.94 2.40
C ARG A 87 -2.33 -5.93 1.98
N LEU A 88 -2.72 -7.16 1.64
CA LEU A 88 -1.79 -8.20 1.19
C LEU A 88 -1.09 -7.80 -0.11
N ARG A 89 -1.78 -7.13 -1.03
CA ARG A 89 -1.20 -6.64 -2.28
C ARG A 89 -0.12 -5.59 -2.03
N ILE A 90 -0.40 -4.60 -1.17
CA ILE A 90 0.57 -3.56 -0.80
C ILE A 90 1.78 -4.18 -0.08
N GLN A 91 1.55 -5.10 0.86
CA GLN A 91 2.63 -5.80 1.57
C GLN A 91 3.52 -6.62 0.62
N ARG A 92 2.96 -7.26 -0.40
CA ARG A 92 3.75 -7.97 -1.43
C ARG A 92 4.65 -7.00 -2.19
N ARG A 93 4.13 -5.84 -2.61
CA ARG A 93 4.91 -4.79 -3.29
C ARG A 93 6.06 -4.28 -2.42
N LEU A 94 5.81 -4.05 -1.12
CA LEU A 94 6.86 -3.66 -0.16
C LEU A 94 7.96 -4.71 -0.04
N ARG A 95 7.58 -5.99 0.14
CA ARG A 95 8.56 -7.09 0.21
C ARG A 95 9.38 -7.22 -1.06
N GLU A 96 8.77 -6.99 -2.22
CA GLU A 96 9.46 -7.03 -3.51
C GLU A 96 10.42 -5.85 -3.66
N ALA A 97 10.01 -4.63 -3.30
CA ALA A 97 10.89 -3.47 -3.26
C ALA A 97 12.10 -3.71 -2.33
N ASP A 98 11.88 -4.25 -1.14
CA ASP A 98 12.97 -4.57 -0.19
C ASP A 98 13.90 -5.68 -0.72
N ARG A 99 13.39 -6.64 -1.48
CA ARG A 99 14.21 -7.67 -2.14
C ARG A 99 15.07 -7.07 -3.23
N LEU A 100 14.51 -6.21 -4.07
CA LEU A 100 15.24 -5.53 -5.13
C LEU A 100 16.32 -4.60 -4.55
N ALA A 101 16.02 -3.90 -3.45
CA ALA A 101 16.96 -3.08 -2.70
C ALA A 101 18.21 -3.89 -2.30
N LYS A 102 17.99 -5.03 -1.64
CA LYS A 102 19.07 -5.92 -1.18
C LYS A 102 19.86 -6.51 -2.34
N LEU A 103 19.20 -6.86 -3.43
CA LEU A 103 19.88 -7.39 -4.61
C LEU A 103 20.78 -6.33 -5.25
N ARG A 104 20.29 -5.09 -5.32
CA ARG A 104 21.05 -3.95 -5.83
C ARG A 104 22.27 -3.66 -4.96
N GLU A 105 22.12 -3.68 -3.64
CA GLU A 105 23.23 -3.50 -2.70
C GLU A 105 24.31 -4.59 -2.86
N ARG A 106 23.89 -5.85 -3.04
CA ARG A 106 24.82 -6.95 -3.35
C ARG A 106 25.53 -6.75 -4.68
N TYR A 107 24.80 -6.29 -5.70
CA TYR A 107 25.38 -6.01 -7.01
C TYR A 107 26.37 -4.86 -6.95
N THR A 108 26.08 -3.78 -6.21
CA THR A 108 27.02 -2.66 -6.02
C THR A 108 28.26 -3.11 -5.26
N ALA A 109 28.11 -3.89 -4.18
CA ALA A 109 29.25 -4.43 -3.44
C ALA A 109 30.08 -5.40 -4.28
N ALA A 110 29.46 -6.28 -5.07
CA ALA A 110 30.16 -7.18 -5.98
C ALA A 110 30.87 -6.40 -7.10
N LYS A 111 30.23 -5.35 -7.64
CA LYS A 111 30.87 -4.42 -8.58
C LYS A 111 32.11 -3.80 -7.93
N GLU A 112 31.98 -3.19 -6.76
CA GLU A 112 33.09 -2.57 -6.03
C GLU A 112 34.22 -3.56 -5.72
N ALA A 113 33.89 -4.78 -5.29
CA ALA A 113 34.87 -5.84 -5.05
C ALA A 113 35.61 -6.24 -6.35
N LEU A 114 34.90 -6.39 -7.47
CA LEU A 114 35.52 -6.61 -8.77
C LEU A 114 36.42 -5.44 -9.18
N LEU A 115 36.00 -4.19 -8.94
CA LEU A 115 36.87 -3.04 -9.19
C LEU A 115 38.14 -3.12 -8.31
N GLN A 116 38.03 -3.48 -7.04
CA GLN A 116 39.20 -3.61 -6.16
C GLN A 116 40.12 -4.78 -6.50
N GLU A 117 39.57 -5.97 -6.80
CA GLU A 117 40.31 -7.21 -7.08
C GLU A 117 41.09 -7.13 -8.40
N TYR A 118 40.50 -6.48 -9.42
CA TYR A 118 41.18 -6.22 -10.68
C TYR A 118 42.06 -4.95 -10.63
N GLY A 119 42.30 -4.38 -9.45
CA GLY A 119 43.19 -3.23 -9.26
C GLY A 119 42.78 -2.03 -10.11
N ILE A 120 41.48 -1.76 -10.20
CA ILE A 120 40.92 -0.67 -11.00
C ILE A 120 41.26 0.66 -10.31
N GLY A 121 42.48 1.13 -10.59
CA GLY A 121 42.85 2.54 -10.78
C GLY A 121 42.86 2.85 -12.29
N PRO A 122 41.70 2.77 -12.98
CA PRO A 122 41.63 2.20 -14.32
C PRO A 122 41.61 3.26 -15.41
N ALA A 123 41.35 4.52 -15.09
CA ALA A 123 41.24 5.52 -16.15
C ALA A 123 42.64 5.86 -16.64
N ASP A 124 43.56 6.16 -15.73
CA ASP A 124 44.88 6.67 -16.11
C ASP A 124 45.83 5.57 -16.59
N GLU A 125 45.76 4.35 -16.03
CA GLU A 125 46.56 3.22 -16.53
C GLU A 125 46.05 2.74 -17.90
N LEU A 126 44.74 2.60 -18.08
CA LEU A 126 44.15 2.19 -19.36
C LEU A 126 44.32 3.28 -20.41
N ARG A 127 44.24 4.58 -20.05
CA ARG A 127 44.65 5.71 -20.90
C ARG A 127 46.13 5.68 -21.24
N SER A 128 47.01 5.31 -20.30
CA SER A 128 48.46 5.26 -20.55
C SER A 128 48.86 4.12 -21.48
N LEU A 129 48.25 2.93 -21.31
CA LEU A 129 48.42 1.79 -22.21
C LEU A 129 47.79 2.07 -23.57
N ALA A 130 46.62 2.69 -23.61
CA ALA A 130 45.98 3.10 -24.84
C ALA A 130 46.80 4.14 -25.62
N ARG A 131 47.46 5.09 -24.94
CA ARG A 131 48.43 6.00 -25.57
C ARG A 131 49.64 5.27 -26.15
N ALA A 132 50.17 4.27 -25.43
CA ALA A 132 51.29 3.48 -25.93
C ALA A 132 50.91 2.64 -27.17
N LEU A 133 49.62 2.33 -27.34
CA LEU A 133 49.08 1.50 -28.42
C LEU A 133 48.33 2.31 -29.50
N GLY A 134 48.15 3.62 -29.33
CA GLY A 134 47.37 4.50 -30.22
C GLY A 134 45.85 4.23 -30.24
N ALA A 135 45.30 3.70 -29.15
CA ALA A 135 43.90 3.25 -29.02
C ALA A 135 43.11 4.07 -27.99
N GLU A 136 43.38 5.38 -27.87
CA GLU A 136 42.77 6.21 -26.82
C GLU A 136 41.25 6.35 -26.95
N ALA A 137 40.72 6.36 -28.18
CA ALA A 137 39.29 6.50 -28.42
C ALA A 137 38.49 5.31 -27.89
N ASP A 138 39.01 4.09 -28.07
CA ASP A 138 38.35 2.85 -27.61
C ASP A 138 38.41 2.72 -26.09
N ALA A 139 39.52 3.16 -25.48
CA ALA A 139 39.68 3.22 -24.04
C ALA A 139 38.66 4.17 -23.38
N GLU A 140 38.44 5.35 -23.95
CA GLU A 140 37.43 6.29 -23.44
C GLU A 140 36.00 5.78 -23.63
N ALA A 141 35.69 5.13 -24.76
CA ALA A 141 34.38 4.51 -24.98
C ALA A 141 34.08 3.40 -23.96
N PHE A 142 35.09 2.57 -23.65
CA PHE A 142 34.98 1.52 -22.64
C PHE A 142 34.81 2.11 -21.23
N LEU A 143 35.60 3.12 -20.85
CA LEU A 143 35.47 3.80 -19.55
C LEU A 143 34.10 4.47 -19.39
N ALA A 144 33.59 5.12 -20.45
CA ALA A 144 32.26 5.73 -20.46
C ALA A 144 31.13 4.70 -20.28
N SER A 145 31.32 3.46 -20.77
CA SER A 145 30.34 2.37 -20.58
C SER A 145 30.31 1.81 -19.14
N LEU A 146 31.38 2.02 -18.37
CA LEU A 146 31.52 1.54 -16.98
C LEU A 146 31.00 2.53 -15.94
N THR A 147 31.03 3.83 -16.28
CA THR A 147 30.28 4.86 -15.56
C THR A 147 28.81 4.70 -15.90
N PRO A 148 27.94 4.37 -14.94
CA PRO A 148 26.52 4.40 -15.22
C PRO A 148 26.16 5.84 -15.55
N ASP A 149 25.55 6.05 -16.71
CA ASP A 149 24.97 7.33 -17.12
C ASP A 149 24.40 8.05 -15.88
N THR A 150 24.97 9.22 -15.58
CA THR A 150 24.26 10.28 -14.87
C THR A 150 23.15 10.77 -15.80
N ALA A 151 22.18 9.92 -16.07
CA ALA A 151 20.93 10.27 -16.71
C ALA A 151 20.07 10.90 -15.62
N ALA A 152 20.05 12.23 -15.66
CA ALA A 152 18.98 13.06 -15.10
C ALA A 152 17.61 12.62 -15.63
#